data_AF-A0A7Z9JF05-F1
#
_entry.id   AF-A0A7Z9JF05-F1
#
_cell.length_a   1.000
_cell.length_b   1.000
_cell.length_c   1.000
_cell.angle_alpha   90.00
_cell.angle_beta   90.00
_cell.angle_gamma   90.00
#
_symmetry.space_group_name_H-M   'P 1'
#
loop_
_entity.id
_entity.type
_entity.pdbx_description
1 polymer ?
#
loop_
_entity_poly.entity_id
_entity_poly.type
_entity_poly.pdbx_seq_one_letter_code
_entity_poly.pdbx_strand_id
1 'polypeptide(L)'
;MLLIIASLFAIAPIQYPEAHRGNVVDTLHGVEVADPYRWLEQDVRESNDVRDWVQDENTITRQYLDSIETRPYIKETLTNMAYHSIVVVGGSNLETQDCKTTVLFTQEILQQQSKKYY
;
A
#
# COMPACT_ATOMS: atom_id res chain seq x y z
N MET A 1 8.90 26.89 34.55
CA MET A 1 7.61 26.94 33.82
C MET A 1 7.74 25.96 32.65
N LEU A 2 7.38 24.69 32.89
CA LEU A 2 7.51 23.62 31.90
C LEU A 2 6.25 23.65 31.02
N LEU A 3 6.37 24.10 29.78
CA LEU A 3 5.26 24.12 28.82
C LEU A 3 5.03 22.69 28.31
N ILE A 4 3.93 22.09 28.75
CA ILE A 4 3.37 20.86 28.18
C ILE A 4 2.84 21.22 26.80
N ILE A 5 3.53 20.81 25.73
CA ILE A 5 2.98 20.84 24.38
C ILE A 5 2.03 19.65 24.28
N ALA A 6 0.76 19.88 24.62
CA ALA A 6 -0.29 18.93 24.27
C ALA A 6 -0.41 18.93 22.75
N SER A 7 0.11 17.90 22.08
CA SER A 7 -0.11 17.70 20.65
C SER A 7 -1.60 17.43 20.45
N LEU A 8 -2.30 18.44 19.92
CA LEU A 8 -3.69 18.35 19.53
C LEU A 8 -3.73 17.58 18.20
N PHE A 9 -3.71 16.25 18.23
CA PHE A 9 -4.04 15.46 17.05
C PHE A 9 -5.55 15.59 16.81
N ALA A 10 -5.98 16.71 16.24
CA ALA A 10 -7.27 16.80 15.59
C ALA A 10 -7.17 15.98 14.30
N ILE A 11 -7.64 14.73 14.35
CA ILE A 11 -7.82 13.92 13.14
C ILE A 11 -8.94 14.60 12.36
N ALA A 12 -8.57 15.38 11.33
CA ALA A 12 -9.54 15.90 10.38
C ALA A 12 -10.31 14.70 9.78
N PRO A 13 -11.64 14.81 9.60
CA PRO A 13 -12.42 13.72 9.04
C PRO A 13 -11.87 13.35 7.67
N ILE A 14 -11.55 12.07 7.48
CA ILE A 14 -11.08 11.55 6.20
C ILE A 14 -12.26 11.59 5.22
N GLN A 15 -12.10 12.31 4.11
CA GLN A 15 -13.08 12.31 3.04
C GLN A 15 -12.74 11.17 2.08
N TYR A 16 -13.61 10.16 2.04
CA TYR A 16 -13.50 9.04 1.12
C TYR A 16 -13.97 9.45 -0.28
N PRO A 17 -13.41 8.85 -1.35
CA PRO A 17 -13.89 9.08 -2.69
C PRO A 17 -15.29 8.46 -2.85
N GLU A 18 -16.14 9.11 -3.64
CA GLU A 18 -17.48 8.61 -3.90
C GLU A 18 -17.41 7.33 -4.74
N ALA A 19 -17.85 6.21 -4.17
CA ALA A 19 -17.94 4.93 -4.87
C ALA A 19 -19.27 4.84 -5.63
N HIS A 20 -19.22 4.76 -6.95
CA HIS A 20 -20.41 4.59 -7.79
C HIS A 20 -21.17 3.31 -7.40
N ARG A 21 -22.51 3.41 -7.36
CA ARG A 21 -23.41 2.28 -7.12
C ARG A 21 -24.20 1.96 -8.38
N GLY A 22 -23.96 0.78 -8.92
CA GLY A 22 -24.73 0.20 -10.01
C GLY A 22 -26.00 -0.49 -9.51
N ASN A 23 -26.75 -1.06 -10.46
CA ASN A 23 -28.04 -1.72 -10.20
C ASN A 23 -28.00 -3.23 -10.49
N VAL A 24 -26.81 -3.85 -10.45
CA VAL A 24 -26.66 -5.29 -10.73
C VAL A 24 -27.31 -6.09 -9.60
N VAL A 25 -28.17 -7.04 -9.96
CA VAL A 25 -28.85 -7.95 -9.03
C VAL A 25 -28.79 -9.35 -9.62
N ASP A 26 -28.27 -10.29 -8.84
CA ASP A 26 -28.22 -11.71 -9.21
C ASP A 26 -29.29 -12.50 -8.45
N THR A 27 -29.79 -13.57 -9.04
CA THR A 27 -30.69 -14.52 -8.35
C THR A 27 -29.94 -15.78 -7.97
N LEU A 28 -29.66 -15.95 -6.68
CA LEU A 28 -28.98 -17.11 -6.14
C LEU A 28 -29.98 -18.00 -5.41
N HIS A 29 -30.18 -19.22 -5.89
CA HIS A 29 -31.12 -20.19 -5.30
C HIS A 29 -32.56 -19.65 -5.12
N GLY A 30 -33.00 -18.79 -6.05
CA GLY A 30 -34.33 -18.16 -6.00
C GLY A 30 -34.42 -16.92 -5.11
N VAL A 31 -33.29 -16.43 -4.55
CA VAL A 31 -33.20 -15.20 -3.77
C VAL A 31 -32.48 -14.12 -4.57
N GLU A 32 -33.07 -12.93 -4.67
CA GLU A 32 -32.43 -11.77 -5.29
C GLU A 32 -31.38 -11.15 -4.34
N VAL A 33 -30.16 -10.96 -4.85
CA VAL A 33 -29.02 -10.37 -4.13
C VAL A 33 -28.45 -9.23 -4.97
N ALA A 34 -28.53 -8.00 -4.45
CA ALA A 34 -27.99 -6.83 -5.12
C ALA A 34 -26.48 -6.72 -4.91
N ASP A 35 -25.75 -6.50 -6.00
CA ASP A 35 -24.32 -6.23 -6.02
C ASP A 35 -24.02 -4.88 -6.69
N PRO A 36 -24.23 -3.77 -5.96
CA PRO A 36 -24.06 -2.42 -6.52
C PRO A 36 -22.61 -2.09 -6.88
N TYR A 37 -21.63 -2.88 -6.46
CA TYR A 37 -20.21 -2.61 -6.67
C TYR A 37 -19.54 -3.59 -7.65
N ARG A 38 -20.31 -4.39 -8.39
CA ARG A 38 -19.83 -5.32 -9.43
C ARG A 38 -18.79 -4.71 -10.39
N TRP A 39 -18.90 -3.41 -10.67
CA TRP A 39 -17.97 -2.71 -11.56
C TRP A 39 -16.52 -2.69 -11.02
N LEU A 40 -16.30 -2.81 -9.70
CA LEU A 40 -14.99 -2.92 -9.08
C LEU A 40 -14.30 -4.27 -9.30
N GLU A 41 -15.02 -5.28 -9.79
CA GLU A 41 -14.44 -6.59 -10.11
C GLU A 41 -13.67 -6.60 -11.44
N GLN A 42 -13.79 -5.55 -12.26
CA GLN A 42 -13.05 -5.43 -13.51
C GLN A 42 -11.54 -5.30 -13.25
N ASP A 43 -10.71 -5.78 -14.16
CA ASP A 43 -9.26 -5.63 -14.05
C ASP A 43 -8.89 -4.14 -14.10
N VAL A 44 -8.16 -3.67 -13.07
CA VAL A 44 -7.61 -2.32 -12.94
C VAL A 44 -6.79 -1.91 -14.18
N ARG A 45 -6.20 -2.89 -14.88
CA ARG A 45 -5.37 -2.66 -16.07
C ARG A 45 -6.19 -2.40 -17.33
N GLU A 46 -7.46 -2.79 -17.32
CA GLU A 46 -8.37 -2.71 -18.46
C GLU A 46 -9.46 -1.65 -18.25
N SER A 47 -9.92 -1.46 -17.01
CA SER A 47 -10.96 -0.50 -16.66
C SER A 47 -10.38 0.79 -16.10
N ASN A 48 -10.58 1.89 -16.83
CA ASN A 48 -10.17 3.22 -16.38
C ASN A 48 -10.92 3.63 -15.10
N ASP A 49 -12.22 3.33 -14.99
CA ASP A 49 -13.04 3.70 -13.84
C ASP A 49 -12.53 3.05 -12.55
N VAL A 50 -12.16 1.76 -12.61
CA VAL A 50 -11.61 1.04 -11.46
C VAL A 50 -10.22 1.58 -11.10
N ARG A 51 -9.38 1.83 -12.11
CA ARG A 51 -8.05 2.40 -11.88
C ARG A 51 -8.11 3.75 -11.19
N ASP A 52 -8.98 4.64 -11.66
CA ASP A 52 -9.10 5.99 -11.13
C ASP A 52 -9.61 5.93 -9.68
N TRP A 53 -10.60 5.07 -9.39
CA TRP A 53 -11.08 4.86 -8.02
C TRP A 53 -10.02 4.27 -7.08
N VAL A 54 -9.25 3.26 -7.54
CA VAL A 54 -8.13 2.69 -6.77
C VAL A 54 -7.05 3.74 -6.49
N GLN A 55 -6.78 4.62 -7.45
CA GLN A 55 -5.81 5.70 -7.29
C GLN A 55 -6.25 6.74 -6.24
N ASP A 56 -7.53 7.09 -6.22
CA ASP A 56 -8.10 8.01 -5.22
C ASP A 56 -8.05 7.41 -3.80
N GLU A 57 -8.44 6.14 -3.64
CA GLU A 57 -8.34 5.42 -2.37
C GLU A 57 -6.88 5.29 -1.88
N ASN A 58 -5.95 4.97 -2.79
CA ASN A 58 -4.53 4.92 -2.49
C ASN A 58 -3.99 6.27 -2.03
N THR A 59 -4.44 7.37 -2.65
CA THR A 59 -3.99 8.72 -2.30
C THR A 59 -4.35 9.05 -0.86
N ILE A 60 -5.59 8.81 -0.44
CA ILE A 60 -6.05 9.03 0.94
C ILE A 60 -5.32 8.11 1.91
N THR A 61 -5.18 6.83 1.55
CA THR A 61 -4.47 5.84 2.38
C THR A 61 -3.01 6.25 2.59
N ARG A 62 -2.32 6.72 1.54
CA ARG A 62 -0.93 7.18 1.63
C ARG A 62 -0.82 8.44 2.47
N GLN A 63 -1.69 9.42 2.28
CA GLN A 63 -1.73 10.63 3.11
C GLN A 63 -1.88 10.27 4.59
N TYR A 64 -2.79 9.36 4.92
CA TYR A 64 -2.99 8.90 6.29
C TYR A 64 -1.76 8.17 6.84
N LEU A 65 -1.23 7.18 6.12
CA LEU A 65 -0.07 6.40 6.57
C LEU A 65 1.21 7.23 6.69
N ASP A 66 1.41 8.17 5.77
CA ASP A 66 2.60 9.02 5.75
C ASP A 66 2.51 10.13 6.82
N SER A 67 1.32 10.39 7.39
CA SER A 67 1.14 11.25 8.58
C SER A 67 1.63 10.61 9.89
N ILE A 68 1.85 9.29 9.90
CA ILE A 68 2.28 8.55 11.10
C ILE A 68 3.80 8.64 11.24
N GLU A 69 4.26 9.49 12.17
CA GLU A 69 5.69 9.78 12.40
C GLU A 69 6.54 8.54 12.73
N THR A 70 5.98 7.52 13.38
CA THR A 70 6.70 6.31 13.80
C THR A 70 6.87 5.28 12.69
N ARG A 71 6.17 5.45 11.56
CA ARG A 71 6.16 4.49 10.46
C ARG A 71 7.53 4.25 9.82
N PRO A 72 8.40 5.28 9.60
CA PRO A 72 9.74 5.06 9.08
C PRO A 72 10.60 4.16 9.96
N TYR A 73 10.52 4.31 11.28
CA TYR A 73 11.26 3.47 12.24
C TYR A 73 10.82 2.00 12.19
N ILE A 74 9.51 1.76 12.13
CA ILE A 74 8.96 0.40 11.99
C ILE A 74 9.41 -0.21 10.67
N LYS A 75 9.34 0.55 9.57
CA LYS A 75 9.80 0.10 8.25
C LYS A 75 11.28 -0.31 8.31
N GLU A 76 12.14 0.53 8.88
CA GLU A 76 13.57 0.25 9.01
C GLU A 76 13.83 -1.00 9.88
N THR A 77 13.12 -1.15 11.00
CA THR A 77 13.25 -2.32 11.88
C THR A 77 12.90 -3.61 11.16
N LEU A 78 11.77 -3.64 10.47
CA LEU A 78 11.31 -4.81 9.71
C LEU A 78 12.25 -5.13 8.54
N THR A 79 12.71 -4.09 7.83
CA THR A 79 13.75 -4.20 6.79
C THR A 79 14.99 -4.89 7.39
N ASN A 80 15.58 -4.34 8.46
CA ASN A 80 16.79 -4.90 9.06
C ASN A 80 16.61 -6.35 9.55
N MET A 81 15.44 -6.71 10.09
CA MET A 81 15.13 -8.08 10.47
C MET A 81 15.03 -9.03 9.26
N ALA A 82 14.36 -8.60 8.19
CA ALA A 82 14.18 -9.41 6.99
C ALA A 82 15.52 -9.68 6.26
N TYR A 83 16.48 -8.76 6.35
CA TYR A 83 17.79 -8.89 5.68
C TYR A 83 18.89 -9.48 6.56
N HIS A 84 18.62 -9.73 7.85
CA HIS A 84 19.55 -10.43 8.74
C HIS A 84 19.76 -11.91 8.37
N SER A 85 18.92 -12.50 7.51
CA SER A 85 18.97 -13.93 7.14
C SER A 85 19.61 -14.25 5.78
N ILE A 86 20.23 -13.28 5.08
CA ILE A 86 20.94 -13.56 3.82
C ILE A 86 22.45 -13.42 4.03
N VAL A 87 23.09 -14.56 4.34
CA VAL A 87 24.52 -14.79 4.08
C VAL A 87 24.58 -15.68 2.85
N VAL A 88 24.92 -15.11 1.69
CA VAL A 88 25.22 -15.91 0.50
C VAL A 88 26.63 -16.46 0.67
N VAL A 89 26.75 -17.70 1.18
CA VAL A 89 28.00 -18.45 1.09
C VAL A 89 28.06 -19.08 -0.30
N GLY A 90 28.73 -18.41 -1.24
CA GLY A 90 28.90 -18.91 -2.59
C GLY A 90 30.14 -18.34 -3.27
N GLY A 91 31.16 -19.16 -3.43
CA GLY A 91 32.32 -18.90 -4.29
C GLY A 91 33.55 -18.38 -3.56
N SER A 92 34.72 -18.92 -3.92
CA SER A 92 36.02 -18.81 -3.25
C SER A 92 36.68 -17.42 -3.25
N ASN A 93 35.94 -16.34 -3.44
CA ASN A 93 36.44 -14.97 -3.33
C ASN A 93 35.48 -14.16 -2.46
N LEU A 94 35.95 -13.81 -1.26
CA LEU A 94 35.20 -13.08 -0.24
C LEU A 94 35.15 -11.58 -0.59
N GLU A 95 34.50 -11.21 -1.69
CA GLU A 95 34.01 -9.84 -1.82
C GLU A 95 32.64 -9.75 -1.16
N THR A 96 32.61 -9.09 -0.01
CA THR A 96 31.40 -8.79 0.74
C THR A 96 30.60 -7.74 -0.03
N GLN A 97 29.72 -8.18 -0.93
CA GLN A 97 28.71 -7.27 -1.46
C GLN A 97 27.73 -6.96 -0.33
N ASP A 98 27.69 -5.70 0.11
CA ASP A 98 26.82 -5.23 1.19
C ASP A 98 25.36 -5.61 0.89
N CYS A 99 24.76 -6.42 1.78
CA CYS A 99 23.39 -6.90 1.66
C CYS A 99 22.38 -5.73 1.50
N LYS A 100 22.73 -4.54 2.00
CA LYS A 100 21.90 -3.34 1.85
C LYS A 100 21.73 -2.87 0.40
N THR A 101 22.78 -2.97 -0.43
CA THR A 101 22.78 -2.39 -1.79
C THR A 101 21.91 -3.20 -2.75
N THR A 102 21.97 -4.52 -2.69
CA THR A 102 21.17 -5.42 -3.54
C THR A 102 19.67 -5.33 -3.21
N VAL A 103 19.35 -5.02 -1.96
CA VAL A 103 17.98 -4.96 -1.45
C VAL A 103 17.30 -3.63 -1.80
N LEU A 104 18.01 -2.51 -1.66
CA LEU A 104 17.47 -1.21 -2.05
C LEU A 104 17.08 -1.19 -3.53
N PHE A 105 17.87 -1.88 -4.38
CA PHE A 105 17.56 -2.08 -5.79
C PHE A 105 16.27 -2.90 -6.02
N THR A 106 16.06 -3.99 -5.25
CA THR A 106 14.81 -4.77 -5.38
C THR A 106 13.60 -4.01 -4.85
N GLN A 107 13.76 -3.18 -3.82
CA GLN A 107 12.68 -2.35 -3.29
C GLN A 107 12.29 -1.21 -4.25
N GLU A 108 13.27 -0.60 -4.95
CA GLU A 108 13.00 0.34 -6.04
C GLU A 108 12.25 -0.32 -7.20
N ILE A 109 12.65 -1.54 -7.58
CA ILE A 109 11.94 -2.30 -8.64
C ILE A 109 10.50 -2.59 -8.21
N LEU A 110 10.26 -3.03 -6.98
CA LEU A 110 8.90 -3.31 -6.51
C LEU A 110 8.02 -2.04 -6.42
N GLN A 111 8.60 -0.91 -6.04
CA GLN A 111 7.91 0.40 -6.08
C GLN A 111 7.64 0.86 -7.52
N GLN A 112 8.55 0.59 -8.46
CA GLN A 112 8.31 0.87 -9.87
C GLN A 112 7.27 -0.07 -10.49
N GLN A 113 7.24 -1.34 -10.10
CA GLN A 113 6.21 -2.27 -10.55
C GLN A 113 4.85 -1.88 -9.96
N SER A 114 4.76 -1.48 -8.68
CA SER A 114 3.49 -1.00 -8.14
C SER A 114 2.98 0.22 -8.90
N LYS A 115 3.85 1.17 -9.26
CA LYS A 115 3.52 2.35 -10.06
C LYS A 115 3.22 2.06 -11.55
N LYS A 116 3.48 0.82 -12.00
CA LYS A 116 3.22 0.36 -13.38
C LYS A 116 1.90 -0.36 -13.49
N TYR A 117 1.47 -1.02 -12.40
CA TYR A 117 0.21 -1.80 -12.35
C TYR A 117 -0.91 -1.07 -11.60
N TYR A 118 -0.58 0.06 -10.97
CA TYR A 118 -1.48 1.03 -10.34
C TYR A 118 -0.99 2.43 -10.73
#